data_AF-A0A1Y4KYJ5-F1
#
_entry.id   AF-A0A1Y4KYJ5-F1
#
_cell.length_a   1.000
_cell.length_b   1.000
_cell.length_c   1.000
_cell.angle_alpha   90.00
_cell.angle_beta   90.00
_cell.angle_gamma   90.00
#
_symmetry.space_group_name_H-M   'P 1'
#
loop_
_entity.id
_entity.type
_entity.pdbx_description
1 polymer ?
#
loop_
_entity_poly.entity_id
_entity_poly.type
_entity_poly.pdbx_seq_one_letter_code
_entity_poly.pdbx_strand_id
1 'polypeptide(L)'
;MRFVDLTLVSKPNTEGKLDADGYPIPDETSTEVYAEMGEVKRLEFYEALRAGTRLSCVFRVRVPDYAGQTIVELDNKRYKVERAYSKDGEWMELNCSELPTAKGGVTDAKS
;
A
#
# COMPACT_ATOMS: atom_id res chain seq x y z
N MET A 1 5.53 -20.41 -0.72
CA MET A 1 5.24 -19.12 -0.06
C MET A 1 6.50 -18.64 0.62
N ARG A 2 6.80 -17.34 0.51
CA ARG A 2 7.96 -16.71 1.14
C ARG A 2 7.45 -15.65 2.12
N PHE A 3 8.04 -15.61 3.31
CA PHE A 3 7.80 -14.54 4.24
C PHE A 3 8.71 -13.33 3.97
N VAL A 4 8.18 -12.14 4.22
CA VAL A 4 8.85 -10.86 4.01
C VAL A 4 8.55 -9.91 5.16
N ASP A 5 9.50 -9.01 5.42
CA ASP A 5 9.24 -7.82 6.23
C ASP A 5 8.45 -6.84 5.36
N LEU A 6 7.29 -6.42 5.87
CA LEU A 6 6.37 -5.55 5.16
C LEU A 6 6.10 -4.32 6.03
N THR A 7 6.10 -3.14 5.44
CA THR A 7 5.68 -1.93 6.15
C THR A 7 4.23 -1.61 5.78
N LEU A 8 3.34 -1.56 6.78
CA LEU A 8 1.98 -1.07 6.63
C LEU A 8 1.95 0.44 6.87
N VAL A 9 1.35 1.21 5.98
CA VAL A 9 1.35 2.69 6.03
C VAL A 9 -0.08 3.22 6.06
N SER A 10 -0.40 3.97 7.12
CA SER A 10 -1.66 4.70 7.26
C SER A 10 -1.53 6.14 6.76
N LYS A 11 -2.58 6.62 6.09
CA LYS A 11 -2.75 8.02 5.71
C LYS A 11 -3.92 8.62 6.49
N PRO A 12 -3.77 9.78 7.13
CA PRO A 12 -4.88 10.44 7.78
C PRO A 12 -5.87 10.93 6.72
N ASN A 13 -7.17 10.80 7.03
CA ASN A 13 -8.26 11.25 6.17
C ASN A 13 -8.50 12.77 6.23
N THR A 14 -7.63 13.52 6.91
CA THR A 14 -7.75 14.97 7.07
C THR A 14 -7.04 15.68 5.92
N GLU A 15 -7.59 16.81 5.46
CA GLU A 15 -6.84 17.77 4.64
C GLU A 15 -5.49 18.03 5.34
N GLY A 16 -4.40 17.64 4.67
CA GLY A 16 -3.08 17.54 5.29
C GLY A 16 -2.66 18.84 5.95
N LYS A 17 -1.88 18.75 7.04
CA LYS A 17 -1.25 19.93 7.64
C LYS A 17 -0.42 20.60 6.56
N LEU A 18 -0.53 21.92 6.41
CA LEU A 18 0.36 22.68 5.55
C LEU A 18 1.55 23.17 6.37
N ASP A 19 2.74 23.20 5.78
CA ASP A 19 3.89 23.89 6.37
C ASP A 19 3.72 25.42 6.29
N ALA A 20 4.71 26.16 6.76
CA ALA A 20 4.69 27.62 6.75
C ALA A 20 4.55 28.23 5.35
N ASP A 21 4.90 27.47 4.30
CA ASP A 21 4.87 27.88 2.91
C ASP A 21 3.61 27.36 2.17
N GLY A 22 2.72 26.65 2.87
CA GLY A 22 1.46 26.16 2.31
C GLY A 22 1.55 24.81 1.62
N TYR A 23 2.63 24.03 1.80
CA TYR A 23 2.77 22.70 1.21
C TYR A 23 2.26 21.59 2.13
N PRO A 24 1.62 20.53 1.58
CA PRO A 24 1.17 19.40 2.38
C PRO A 24 2.33 18.70 3.09
N ILE A 25 2.25 18.64 4.42
CA ILE A 25 3.11 17.81 5.27
C ILE A 25 2.54 16.38 5.23
N PRO A 26 3.29 15.39 4.71
CA PRO A 26 2.86 14.01 4.74
C PRO A 26 2.86 13.52 6.19
N ASP A 27 1.66 13.28 6.74
CA ASP A 27 1.50 12.75 8.09
C ASP A 27 1.24 11.24 7.99
N GLU A 28 2.21 10.48 7.47
CA GLU A 28 2.10 9.02 7.35
C GLU A 28 2.58 8.34 8.64
N THR A 29 1.85 7.32 9.08
CA THR A 29 2.31 6.44 10.16
C THR A 29 2.60 5.06 9.60
N SER A 30 3.80 4.54 9.88
CA SER A 30 4.28 3.25 9.41
C SER A 30 4.38 2.22 10.54
N THR A 31 4.13 0.96 10.23
CA THR A 31 4.29 -0.17 11.15
C THR A 31 4.91 -1.34 10.41
N GLU A 32 6.02 -1.86 10.93
CA GLU A 32 6.68 -3.05 10.38
C GLU A 32 6.01 -4.32 10.90
N VAL A 33 5.72 -5.24 9.98
CA VAL A 33 5.02 -6.50 10.26
C VAL A 33 5.63 -7.63 9.43
N TYR A 34 5.35 -8.87 9.84
CA TYR A 34 5.74 -10.04 9.08
C TYR A 34 4.60 -10.53 8.20
N ALA A 35 4.85 -10.70 6.91
CA ALA A 35 3.83 -11.06 5.92
C ALA A 35 4.22 -12.27 5.08
N GLU A 36 3.24 -13.09 4.69
CA GLU A 36 3.40 -14.05 3.59
C GLU A 36 3.15 -13.36 2.26
N MET A 37 4.12 -13.40 1.34
CA MET A 37 3.91 -12.94 -0.04
C MET A 37 3.35 -14.09 -0.89
N GLY A 38 2.18 -13.85 -1.44
CA GLY A 38 1.49 -14.71 -2.40
C GLY A 38 1.70 -14.29 -3.85
N GLU A 39 1.44 -15.20 -4.77
CA GLU A 39 1.38 -14.91 -6.20
C GLU A 39 0.03 -14.29 -6.56
N VAL A 40 0.01 -13.32 -7.48
CA VAL A 40 -1.24 -12.82 -8.06
C VAL A 40 -1.87 -13.91 -8.91
N LYS A 41 -3.10 -14.33 -8.59
CA LYS A 41 -3.80 -15.35 -9.38
C LYS A 41 -4.30 -14.73 -10.69
N ARG A 42 -4.33 -15.51 -11.78
CA ARG A 42 -4.81 -15.04 -13.10
C ARG A 42 -6.22 -14.44 -13.04
N LEU A 43 -7.10 -15.00 -12.22
CA LEU A 43 -8.47 -14.51 -12.07
C LEU A 43 -8.52 -13.10 -11.50
N GLU A 44 -7.73 -12.84 -10.44
CA GLU A 44 -7.59 -11.52 -9.81
C GLU A 44 -6.97 -10.51 -10.78
N PHE A 45 -5.99 -10.93 -11.57
CA PHE A 45 -5.42 -10.10 -12.64
C PHE A 45 -6.47 -9.66 -13.68
N TYR A 46 -7.33 -10.58 -14.15
CA TYR A 46 -8.39 -10.23 -15.10
C TYR A 46 -9.49 -9.35 -14.49
N GLU A 47 -9.87 -9.57 -13.22
CA GLU A 47 -10.79 -8.68 -12.51
C GLU A 47 -10.22 -7.26 -12.38
N ALA A 48 -8.93 -7.15 -12.04
CA ALA A 48 -8.25 -5.88 -11.92
C ALA A 48 -8.20 -5.14 -13.27
N LEU A 49 -7.81 -5.85 -14.35
CA LEU A 49 -7.80 -5.29 -15.71
C LEU A 49 -9.17 -4.75 -16.13
N ARG A 50 -10.26 -5.45 -15.80
CA ARG A 50 -11.63 -4.96 -16.05
C ARG A 50 -11.97 -3.72 -15.24
N ALA A 51 -11.38 -3.57 -14.06
CA ALA A 51 -11.53 -2.40 -13.20
C ALA A 51 -10.55 -1.26 -13.51
N GLY A 52 -9.67 -1.41 -14.52
CA GLY A 52 -8.66 -0.41 -14.87
C GLY A 52 -7.45 -0.37 -13.91
N THR A 53 -7.33 -1.33 -13.01
CA THR A 53 -6.24 -1.44 -12.02
C THR A 53 -5.35 -2.63 -12.36
N ARG A 54 -4.04 -2.55 -12.11
CA ARG A 54 -3.15 -3.71 -12.22
C ARG A 54 -2.81 -4.23 -10.83
N LEU A 55 -3.43 -5.35 -10.42
CA LEU A 55 -2.98 -6.06 -9.22
C LEU A 55 -1.57 -6.62 -9.48
N SER A 56 -0.69 -6.40 -8.51
CA SER A 56 0.74 -6.67 -8.61
C SER A 56 1.22 -7.68 -7.57
N CYS A 57 0.56 -7.74 -6.40
CA CYS A 57 0.96 -8.60 -5.30
C CYS A 57 -0.20 -8.88 -4.34
N VAL A 58 -0.10 -10.00 -3.62
CA VAL A 58 -0.99 -10.37 -2.53
C VAL A 58 -0.14 -10.63 -1.28
N PHE A 59 -0.54 -10.06 -0.15
CA PHE A 59 0.12 -10.29 1.14
C PHE A 59 -0.85 -10.90 2.14
N ARG A 60 -0.37 -11.76 3.03
CA ARG A 60 -1.12 -12.19 4.21
C ARG A 60 -0.40 -11.73 5.46
N VAL A 61 -1.06 -10.91 6.26
CA VAL A 61 -0.58 -10.43 7.57
C VAL A 61 -1.46 -10.98 8.68
N ARG A 62 -1.01 -10.96 9.94
CA ARG A 62 -1.90 -11.32 11.05
C ARG A 62 -2.97 -10.26 11.21
N VAL A 63 -4.19 -10.67 11.55
CA VAL A 63 -5.32 -9.74 11.74
C VAL A 63 -5.01 -8.61 12.74
N PRO A 64 -4.37 -8.84 13.89
CA PRO A 64 -4.02 -7.76 14.83
C PRO A 64 -3.04 -6.72 14.29
N ASP A 65 -2.24 -7.07 13.29
CA ASP A 65 -1.23 -6.17 12.73
C ASP A 65 -1.85 -5.18 11.73
N TYR A 66 -3.00 -5.52 11.16
CA TYR A 66 -3.70 -4.71 10.16
C TYR A 66 -4.83 -3.88 10.79
N ALA A 67 -4.65 -2.56 10.81
CA ALA A 67 -5.57 -1.58 11.35
C ALA A 67 -6.26 -0.73 10.25
N GLY A 68 -6.25 -1.19 9.00
CA GLY A 68 -6.82 -0.46 7.87
C GLY A 68 -5.83 0.43 7.12
N GLN A 69 -4.53 0.17 7.25
CA GLN A 69 -3.49 0.85 6.48
C GLN A 69 -3.77 0.73 4.97
N THR A 70 -3.61 1.82 4.24
CA THR A 70 -4.04 1.91 2.82
C THR A 70 -2.89 1.68 1.84
N ILE A 71 -1.66 1.67 2.33
CA ILE A 71 -0.45 1.41 1.57
C ILE A 71 0.37 0.34 2.25
N VAL A 72 1.05 -0.47 1.45
CA VAL A 72 2.12 -1.37 1.90
C VAL A 72 3.41 -1.04 1.17
N GLU A 73 4.55 -1.20 1.85
CA GLU A 73 5.88 -1.01 1.28
C GLU A 73 6.71 -2.29 1.43
N LEU A 74 7.32 -2.70 0.31
CA LEU A 74 8.23 -3.84 0.23
C LEU A 74 9.38 -3.45 -0.71
N ASP A 75 10.63 -3.63 -0.28
CA ASP A 75 11.83 -3.36 -1.08
C ASP A 75 11.81 -1.96 -1.75
N ASN A 76 11.46 -0.91 -0.99
CA ASN A 76 11.30 0.48 -1.45
C ASN A 76 10.25 0.69 -2.56
N LYS A 77 9.34 -0.28 -2.76
CA LYS A 77 8.19 -0.15 -3.66
C LYS A 77 6.92 -0.06 -2.84
N ARG A 78 6.07 0.91 -3.18
CA ARG A 78 4.78 1.12 -2.55
C ARG A 78 3.67 0.53 -3.39
N TYR A 79 2.72 -0.08 -2.70
CA TYR A 79 1.54 -0.67 -3.29
C TYR A 79 0.30 -0.19 -2.54
N LYS A 80 -0.78 0.06 -3.26
CA LYS A 80 -2.06 0.44 -2.68
C LYS A 80 -2.81 -0.82 -2.28
N VAL A 81 -3.37 -0.85 -1.08
CA VAL A 81 -4.31 -1.90 -0.67
C VAL A 81 -5.65 -1.62 -1.36
N GLU A 82 -6.05 -2.49 -2.28
CA GLU A 82 -7.34 -2.37 -2.98
C GLU A 82 -8.45 -3.13 -2.26
N ARG A 83 -8.11 -4.28 -1.66
CA ARG A 83 -9.03 -5.10 -0.87
C ARG A 83 -8.28 -5.71 0.31
N ALA A 84 -8.96 -5.81 1.44
CA ALA A 84 -8.50 -6.51 2.63
C ALA A 84 -9.64 -7.37 3.16
N TYR A 85 -9.42 -8.67 3.32
CA TYR A 85 -10.40 -9.58 3.90
C TYR A 85 -9.77 -10.73 4.68
N SER A 86 -10.51 -11.27 5.64
CA SER A 86 -10.14 -12.46 6.38
C SER A 86 -11.21 -13.54 6.21
N LYS A 87 -10.78 -14.80 6.06
CA LYS A 87 -11.67 -15.97 5.97
C LYS A 87 -11.71 -16.78 7.27
N ASP A 88 -10.60 -16.80 7.99
CA ASP A 88 -10.35 -17.64 9.18
C ASP A 88 -10.23 -16.81 10.47
N GLY A 89 -10.14 -15.48 10.38
CA GLY A 89 -9.92 -14.58 11.51
C GLY A 89 -8.46 -14.54 11.99
N GLU A 90 -7.58 -15.36 11.44
CA GLU A 90 -6.16 -15.39 11.79
C GLU A 90 -5.32 -14.54 10.84
N TRP A 91 -5.65 -14.61 9.55
CA TRP A 91 -4.91 -13.93 8.50
C TRP A 91 -5.79 -12.92 7.79
N MET A 92 -5.22 -11.75 7.53
CA MET A 92 -5.78 -10.73 6.67
C MET A 92 -5.08 -10.83 5.32
N GLU A 93 -5.84 -11.14 4.26
CA GLU A 93 -5.36 -11.16 2.88
C GLU A 93 -5.53 -9.78 2.26
N LEU A 94 -4.42 -9.19 1.81
CA LEU A 94 -4.33 -7.87 1.22
C LEU A 94 -4.05 -8.02 -0.27
N ASN A 95 -4.99 -7.60 -1.11
CA ASN A 95 -4.79 -7.53 -2.55
C ASN A 95 -4.33 -6.13 -2.93
N CYS A 96 -3.17 -6.06 -3.57
CA CYS A 96 -2.47 -4.79 -3.77
C CYS A 96 -2.22 -4.49 -5.26
N SER A 97 -2.29 -3.20 -5.60
CA SER A 97 -1.91 -2.66 -6.91
C SER A 97 -0.63 -1.84 -6.81
N GLU A 98 0.17 -1.80 -7.87
CA GLU A 98 1.36 -0.96 -7.92
C GLU A 98 0.96 0.51 -7.85
N LEU A 99 1.53 1.24 -6.89
CA LEU A 99 1.50 2.70 -6.96
C LEU A 99 2.63 3.15 -7.89
N PRO A 100 2.36 4.08 -8.82
CA PRO A 100 3.42 4.73 -9.57
C PRO A 100 4.40 5.33 -8.56
N THR A 101 5.67 4.92 -8.61
CA THR A 101 6.72 5.60 -7.85
C THR A 101 6.69 7.05 -8.32
N ALA A 102 6.37 7.98 -7.43
CA ALA A 102 6.42 9.39 -7.76
C ALA A 102 7.86 9.68 -8.23
N LYS A 103 8.06 9.84 -9.54
CA LYS A 103 9.28 10.47 -10.04
C LYS A 103 9.29 11.84 -9.40
N GLY A 104 10.29 12.11 -8.57
CA GLY A 104 10.46 13.39 -7.90
C GLY A 104 10.22 14.51 -8.90
N GLY A 105 9.24 15.37 -8.59
CA GLY A 105 9.07 16.64 -9.27
C GLY A 105 10.23 17.54 -8.88
N VAL A 106 11.36 17.40 -9.58
CA VAL A 106 12.30 18.51 -9.71
C VAL A 106 11.63 19.48 -10.68
N THR A 107 11.05 20.55 -10.15
CA THR A 107 10.88 21.80 -10.89
C THR A 107 11.72 22.85 -10.19
N ASP A 108 13.03 22.78 -10.41
CA ASP A 108 13.85 23.97 -10.39
C ASP A 108 13.47 24.87 -11.59
N ALA A 109 13.68 26.16 -11.37
CA ALA A 109 13.71 27.26 -12.33
C ALA A 109 12.40 28.02 -12.62
N LYS A 110 12.25 29.14 -11.90
CA LYS A 110 11.82 30.43 -12.49
C LYS A 110 12.52 31.54 -11.70
N SER A 111 13.65 32.04 -12.21
CA SER A 111 13.84 33.24 -13.05
C SER A 111 14.28 34.43 -12.22
#